data_AF-A0A8A3P9X3-F1
#
_entry.id   AF-A0A8A3P9X3-F1
#
_cell.length_a   1.000
_cell.length_b   1.000
_cell.length_c   1.000
_cell.angle_alpha   90.00
_cell.angle_beta   90.00
_cell.angle_gamma   90.00
#
_symmetry.space_group_name_H-M   'P 1'
#
loop_
_entity.id
_entity.type
_entity.pdbx_description
1 polymer ?
#
loop_
_entity_poly.entity_id
_entity_poly.type
_entity_poly.pdbx_seq_one_letter_code
_entity_poly.pdbx_strand_id
1 'polypeptide(L)'
;MTSESSNKRNHRHYDDDEEEEYQESKHREPAGHKSSLSDTGQIKADVDSRSVVQEDLMDFQQRPHSSDAYGYKDGGLLLPIREATRQGTQRNERNTDQEEGLFSRVPKALRGRFPWLMTSGSSAMTSDKRPHLQHSLSRSARQSTQQLHHSGQTGRIVLGAANIDEAFNAVLENKDKDHAAKERKLKGKISDLQCQIDKLEDTAHKLQVRNELLESAKQAIEEKHNTFVRKQQEESFRKMPNSRWASVEDGKVMEDLDRLKRNMRSWAKSVSINDIDALLQSLNRIEGSALWNTLEHVVLFEDGKLPQGLSSRKAPALLLNALLSHSIYSKLFGSPFFFLGEEFIEGKSIKSEYRVGLEELYKLGCRSNKDDAHIWRSQTLRLQLPSIATESSENEKRLHDVTESMIAKAADRQASNFLEGAARYLINIEARVRGEDKLKAIFHEAATMSYLLWTRRTSLQFGYTLHDLNYPVFNPDTKYWVPHSSVDYESHEDQLHGKAISILLHPLVMVYGTEDGKDYDQQRVWAPAEVWLDSSRKPSA
;
A
#
# COMPACT_ATOMS: atom_id res chain seq x y z
N MET A 1 56.13 -73.96 -1.51
CA MET A 1 56.75 -74.46 -0.27
C MET A 1 56.23 -73.57 0.85
N THR A 2 55.15 -73.95 1.57
CA THR A 2 55.07 -74.96 2.67
C THR A 2 55.74 -74.43 3.95
N SER A 3 55.07 -74.31 5.11
CA SER A 3 53.74 -74.77 5.58
C SER A 3 53.16 -73.77 6.60
N GLU A 4 51.87 -73.40 6.57
CA GLU A 4 50.73 -74.01 7.28
C GLU A 4 50.89 -74.27 8.80
N SER A 5 50.15 -73.51 9.61
CA SER A 5 49.28 -73.98 10.72
C SER A 5 48.47 -72.78 11.24
N SER A 6 47.14 -72.67 11.26
CA SER A 6 46.01 -73.61 11.43
C SER A 6 45.62 -73.91 12.88
N ASN A 7 44.70 -73.10 13.44
CA ASN A 7 43.74 -73.60 14.42
C ASN A 7 42.35 -72.94 14.24
N LYS A 8 41.28 -73.58 14.73
CA LYS A 8 39.87 -73.31 14.35
C LYS A 8 38.92 -73.39 15.54
N ARG A 9 37.77 -72.73 15.38
CA ARG A 9 36.48 -72.92 16.11
C ARG A 9 36.44 -72.55 17.60
N ASN A 10 35.42 -71.78 17.95
CA ASN A 10 34.21 -72.39 18.52
C ASN A 10 32.93 -71.65 18.10
N HIS A 11 31.80 -72.36 18.07
CA HIS A 11 30.47 -71.81 17.82
C HIS A 11 29.81 -71.37 19.14
N ARG A 12 28.84 -70.46 19.05
CA ARG A 12 27.47 -70.71 19.52
C ARG A 12 26.48 -69.79 18.80
N HIS A 13 25.43 -70.39 18.22
CA HIS A 13 24.13 -69.71 18.13
C HIS A 13 23.56 -69.62 19.55
N TYR A 14 22.76 -68.59 19.79
CA TYR A 14 21.41 -68.77 20.32
C TYR A 14 20.55 -67.70 19.67
N ASP A 15 19.60 -68.14 18.87
CA ASP A 15 18.37 -67.41 18.58
C ASP A 15 17.41 -67.68 19.76
N ASP A 16 16.47 -66.76 20.02
CA ASP A 16 15.09 -67.06 20.42
C ASP A 16 14.34 -65.72 20.61
N ASP A 17 13.08 -65.69 20.21
CA ASP A 17 12.18 -64.54 20.31
C ASP A 17 11.52 -64.45 21.70
N GLU A 18 10.96 -63.29 22.07
CA GLU A 18 9.64 -63.23 22.73
C GLU A 18 9.02 -61.82 22.61
N GLU A 19 7.69 -61.77 22.47
CA GLU A 19 6.87 -60.56 22.31
C GLU A 19 6.05 -60.26 23.58
N GLU A 20 5.50 -59.03 23.68
CA GLU A 20 4.50 -58.60 24.67
C GLU A 20 5.02 -58.58 26.15
N GLU A 21 4.40 -57.95 27.16
CA GLU A 21 2.98 -57.64 27.44
C GLU A 21 2.78 -56.26 28.13
N TYR A 22 1.55 -55.75 28.09
CA TYR A 22 1.08 -54.57 28.85
C TYR A 22 0.60 -54.95 30.27
N GLN A 23 1.04 -54.21 31.30
CA GLN A 23 0.27 -53.97 32.54
C GLN A 23 0.87 -52.76 33.29
N GLU A 24 0.16 -51.63 33.39
CA GLU A 24 -0.81 -51.30 34.46
C GLU A 24 -0.25 -51.42 35.89
N SER A 25 -0.10 -50.28 36.58
CA SER A 25 0.35 -50.20 37.97
C SER A 25 -0.60 -49.29 38.79
N LYS A 26 -1.45 -49.90 39.62
CA LYS A 26 -2.39 -49.18 40.51
C LYS A 26 -1.84 -49.05 41.95
N HIS A 27 -2.02 -47.86 42.51
CA HIS A 27 -2.07 -47.50 43.94
C HIS A 27 -1.11 -48.14 44.97
N ARG A 28 -0.42 -47.26 45.69
CA ARG A 28 -0.57 -47.20 47.15
C ARG A 28 -0.42 -45.79 47.71
N GLU A 29 -1.25 -45.46 48.70
CA GLU A 29 -1.19 -44.21 49.49
C GLU A 29 -0.11 -44.29 50.58
N PRO A 30 0.17 -43.16 51.24
CA PRO A 30 0.00 -43.16 52.70
C PRO A 30 -0.86 -41.99 53.22
N ALA A 31 -1.55 -42.24 54.34
CA ALA A 31 -2.15 -41.21 55.19
C ALA A 31 -1.06 -40.34 55.87
N GLY A 32 -1.33 -39.14 56.39
CA GLY A 32 -2.59 -38.39 56.43
C GLY A 32 -2.82 -37.76 57.81
N HIS A 33 -3.06 -36.45 57.88
CA HIS A 33 -3.31 -35.71 59.13
C HIS A 33 -4.56 -34.83 59.03
N LYS A 34 -5.28 -34.71 60.16
CA LYS A 34 -6.54 -33.97 60.27
C LYS A 34 -6.38 -32.72 61.14
N SER A 35 -7.01 -31.63 60.73
CA SER A 35 -7.35 -30.46 61.56
C SER A 35 -8.52 -29.74 60.88
N SER A 36 -9.77 -30.11 61.14
CA SER A 36 -10.61 -29.69 62.29
C SER A 36 -10.90 -28.19 62.32
N LEU A 37 -11.88 -27.77 61.52
CA LEU A 37 -12.65 -26.55 61.75
C LEU A 37 -13.50 -26.69 63.02
N SER A 38 -13.63 -25.61 63.78
CA SER A 38 -14.65 -25.44 64.82
C SER A 38 -15.07 -23.97 64.89
N ASP A 39 -16.34 -23.75 65.23
CA ASP A 39 -17.09 -22.51 65.01
C ASP A 39 -17.28 -21.67 66.30
N THR A 40 -17.97 -20.54 66.18
CA THR A 40 -18.53 -19.65 67.23
C THR A 40 -17.57 -18.67 67.92
N GLY A 41 -18.05 -17.43 68.16
CA GLY A 41 -17.27 -16.36 68.80
C GLY A 41 -17.89 -14.96 68.76
N GLN A 42 -19.14 -14.77 69.21
CA GLN A 42 -19.71 -13.42 69.42
C GLN A 42 -19.13 -12.77 70.70
N ILE A 43 -18.57 -11.56 70.61
CA ILE A 43 -18.40 -10.63 71.75
C ILE A 43 -18.80 -9.21 71.31
N LYS A 44 -19.34 -8.43 72.26
CA LYS A 44 -19.84 -7.05 72.08
C LYS A 44 -18.79 -5.97 72.33
N ALA A 45 -19.14 -4.78 71.84
CA ALA A 45 -18.60 -3.45 72.11
C ALA A 45 -18.02 -3.16 73.52
N ASP A 46 -16.97 -2.34 73.53
CA ASP A 46 -16.94 -0.99 74.13
C ASP A 46 -16.35 -0.05 73.04
N VAL A 47 -16.73 1.23 72.83
CA VAL A 47 -17.06 2.36 73.71
C VAL A 47 -15.81 2.99 74.36
N ASP A 48 -15.25 4.00 73.68
CA ASP A 48 -14.97 5.30 74.30
C ASP A 48 -15.05 6.42 73.24
N SER A 49 -15.07 7.69 73.67
CA SER A 49 -15.44 8.88 72.88
C SER A 49 -14.50 10.06 73.12
N ARG A 50 -14.29 10.96 72.12
CA ARG A 50 -14.29 12.44 72.29
C ARG A 50 -13.97 13.25 71.01
N SER A 51 -14.32 14.53 71.08
CA SER A 51 -14.23 15.62 70.08
C SER A 51 -15.13 15.41 68.84
N VAL A 52 -16.24 16.13 68.59
CA VAL A 52 -16.68 17.52 68.90
C VAL A 52 -16.06 18.59 68.00
N VAL A 53 -16.90 19.59 67.64
CA VAL A 53 -16.84 20.65 66.62
C VAL A 53 -17.51 20.20 65.29
N GLN A 54 -18.80 20.51 64.98
CA GLN A 54 -19.57 21.79 64.92
C GLN A 54 -19.33 22.53 63.57
N GLU A 55 -20.30 23.06 62.78
CA GLU A 55 -21.79 22.97 62.65
C GLU A 55 -22.17 23.31 61.17
N ASP A 56 -23.38 23.79 60.89
CA ASP A 56 -23.92 24.27 59.58
C ASP A 56 -24.15 23.20 58.50
N LEU A 57 -25.35 22.63 58.29
CA LEU A 57 -26.74 23.04 58.57
C LEU A 57 -27.32 24.13 57.64
N MET A 58 -27.94 23.68 56.54
CA MET A 58 -28.97 24.40 55.80
C MET A 58 -30.10 23.41 55.44
N ASP A 59 -31.28 23.62 56.00
CA ASP A 59 -32.51 22.86 55.72
C ASP A 59 -33.08 23.19 54.33
N PHE A 60 -33.90 22.29 53.75
CA PHE A 60 -35.37 22.45 53.79
C PHE A 60 -36.14 21.33 53.05
N GLN A 61 -37.08 20.69 53.77
CA GLN A 61 -38.36 20.05 53.36
C GLN A 61 -38.38 19.12 52.11
N GLN A 62 -38.84 17.86 52.17
CA GLN A 62 -40.18 17.36 52.55
C GLN A 62 -41.32 17.96 51.67
N ARG A 63 -42.39 17.25 51.25
CA ARG A 63 -42.95 15.95 51.70
C ARG A 63 -43.68 15.19 50.53
N PRO A 64 -44.67 14.27 50.70
CA PRO A 64 -44.57 12.93 50.09
C PRO A 64 -45.68 12.61 49.07
N HIS A 65 -45.68 11.36 48.55
CA HIS A 65 -46.90 10.55 48.57
C HIS A 65 -46.60 9.05 48.55
N SER A 66 -47.48 8.26 49.16
CA SER A 66 -47.39 6.79 49.27
C SER A 66 -48.63 6.11 48.71
N SER A 67 -48.46 4.96 48.05
CA SER A 67 -49.44 3.85 48.05
C SER A 67 -48.81 2.58 47.47
N ASP A 68 -48.99 1.44 48.12
CA ASP A 68 -48.65 0.12 47.61
C ASP A 68 -49.71 -0.41 46.63
N ALA A 69 -49.29 -1.21 45.64
CA ALA A 69 -50.14 -2.19 44.99
C ALA A 69 -49.30 -3.36 44.43
N TYR A 70 -49.79 -4.59 44.57
CA TYR A 70 -49.16 -5.79 44.01
C TYR A 70 -49.53 -6.00 42.53
N GLY A 71 -48.59 -6.54 41.75
CA GLY A 71 -48.91 -7.79 41.04
C GLY A 71 -48.69 -7.87 39.52
N TYR A 72 -48.17 -9.04 39.14
CA TYR A 72 -48.26 -9.72 37.84
C TYR A 72 -47.44 -9.26 36.63
N LYS A 73 -47.17 -10.26 35.78
CA LYS A 73 -46.53 -10.19 34.47
C LYS A 73 -47.61 -10.17 33.39
N ASP A 74 -47.40 -9.47 32.29
CA ASP A 74 -47.12 -10.11 30.98
C ASP A 74 -46.49 -9.08 30.01
N GLY A 75 -46.04 -9.52 28.83
CA GLY A 75 -45.38 -8.68 27.83
C GLY A 75 -46.31 -7.99 26.83
N GLY A 76 -45.80 -6.96 26.16
CA GLY A 76 -46.54 -6.25 25.11
C GLY A 76 -45.74 -5.20 24.36
N LEU A 77 -45.22 -5.57 23.17
CA LEU A 77 -44.95 -4.74 21.98
C LEU A 77 -44.27 -3.36 22.13
N LEU A 78 -43.16 -3.17 21.40
CA LEU A 78 -42.96 -1.93 20.62
C LEU A 78 -41.99 -2.16 19.44
N LEU A 79 -42.54 -2.27 18.23
CA LEU A 79 -41.82 -1.97 16.99
C LEU A 79 -41.87 -0.45 16.76
N PRO A 80 -40.86 0.12 16.08
CA PRO A 80 -41.23 0.78 14.82
C PRO A 80 -40.26 0.52 13.65
N ILE A 81 -40.88 0.37 12.47
CA ILE A 81 -40.47 0.96 11.18
C ILE A 81 -39.04 0.66 10.69
N ARG A 82 -38.96 -0.31 9.77
CA ARG A 82 -38.00 -0.23 8.65
C ARG A 82 -38.51 0.79 7.64
N GLU A 83 -37.64 1.66 7.15
CA GLU A 83 -37.86 2.40 5.91
C GLU A 83 -36.76 2.04 4.91
N ALA A 84 -37.13 1.75 3.66
CA ALA A 84 -36.28 1.00 2.72
C ALA A 84 -36.12 1.70 1.38
N THR A 85 -35.20 2.67 1.31
CA THR A 85 -34.89 3.39 0.07
C THR A 85 -33.83 2.65 -0.74
N ARG A 86 -34.27 1.79 -1.67
CA ARG A 86 -33.41 1.31 -2.76
C ARG A 86 -33.15 2.47 -3.73
N GLN A 87 -31.89 2.84 -3.91
CA GLN A 87 -31.42 3.38 -5.20
C GLN A 87 -30.21 2.56 -5.64
N GLY A 88 -30.30 1.97 -6.82
CA GLY A 88 -29.22 1.19 -7.43
C GLY A 88 -28.50 2.03 -8.46
N THR A 89 -27.19 2.17 -8.34
CA THR A 89 -26.35 2.83 -9.34
C THR A 89 -25.70 1.76 -10.21
N GLN A 90 -26.15 1.60 -11.44
CA GLN A 90 -25.45 0.78 -12.43
C GLN A 90 -24.07 1.42 -12.69
N ARG A 91 -23.00 0.67 -12.42
CA ARG A 91 -21.64 1.07 -12.79
C ARG A 91 -21.42 0.65 -14.24
N ASN A 92 -21.29 1.61 -15.15
CA ASN A 92 -20.93 1.32 -16.54
C ASN A 92 -19.52 0.71 -16.59
N GLU A 93 -19.43 -0.52 -17.07
CA GLU A 93 -18.19 -1.07 -17.61
C GLU A 93 -18.02 -0.54 -19.04
N ARG A 94 -16.85 0.01 -19.35
CA ARG A 94 -16.43 0.22 -20.74
C ARG A 94 -14.92 0.08 -20.87
N ASN A 95 -14.53 -0.75 -21.81
CA ASN A 95 -13.17 -1.15 -22.11
C ASN A 95 -12.29 0.06 -22.48
N THR A 96 -11.01 -0.02 -22.11
CA THR A 96 -9.90 0.54 -22.87
C THR A 96 -8.79 -0.50 -22.90
N ASP A 97 -8.82 -1.36 -23.91
CA ASP A 97 -7.67 -2.17 -24.30
C ASP A 97 -6.65 -1.30 -25.06
N GLN A 98 -5.39 -1.74 -25.07
CA GLN A 98 -4.33 -1.40 -26.04
C GLN A 98 -4.10 0.09 -26.39
N GLU A 99 -2.94 0.61 -25.98
CA GLU A 99 -1.97 1.08 -26.99
C GLU A 99 -0.53 0.80 -26.52
N GLU A 100 0.37 0.50 -27.46
CA GLU A 100 1.69 -0.06 -27.18
C GLU A 100 2.77 1.03 -27.03
N GLY A 101 3.63 0.92 -26.01
CA GLY A 101 4.77 1.82 -25.81
C GLY A 101 6.06 1.26 -26.42
N LEU A 102 6.66 1.97 -27.38
CA LEU A 102 7.97 1.62 -27.94
C LEU A 102 8.89 2.84 -28.13
N PHE A 103 10.07 2.76 -27.48
CA PHE A 103 11.31 3.54 -27.76
C PHE A 103 11.28 5.07 -27.49
N SER A 104 12.36 5.75 -27.06
CA SER A 104 13.73 5.34 -26.65
C SER A 104 14.38 6.37 -25.70
N ARG A 105 15.55 5.98 -25.15
CA ARG A 105 16.61 6.85 -24.56
C ARG A 105 17.06 7.94 -25.58
N VAL A 106 17.81 9.02 -25.28
CA VAL A 106 19.02 9.20 -24.42
C VAL A 106 19.16 10.70 -23.93
N PRO A 107 20.28 11.33 -23.47
CA PRO A 107 20.20 12.33 -22.38
C PRO A 107 20.92 13.71 -22.58
N LYS A 108 20.91 14.53 -21.51
CA LYS A 108 21.91 15.57 -21.11
C LYS A 108 22.42 16.62 -22.13
N ALA A 109 21.85 17.82 -21.99
CA ALA A 109 22.52 19.13 -21.81
C ALA A 109 23.58 19.65 -22.82
N LEU A 110 23.34 20.86 -23.36
CA LEU A 110 24.24 22.04 -23.22
C LEU A 110 23.62 23.37 -23.69
N ARG A 111 24.11 24.48 -23.10
CA ARG A 111 24.02 25.93 -23.42
C ARG A 111 23.25 26.41 -24.69
N GLY A 112 22.41 27.44 -24.54
CA GLY A 112 21.97 28.33 -25.63
C GLY A 112 21.24 29.59 -25.13
N ARG A 113 21.53 30.79 -25.69
CA ARG A 113 20.94 32.08 -25.28
C ARG A 113 19.57 32.34 -25.95
N PHE A 114 18.69 33.03 -25.22
CA PHE A 114 17.54 33.82 -25.73
C PHE A 114 17.98 35.02 -26.60
N PRO A 115 17.06 35.79 -27.24
CA PRO A 115 15.68 35.49 -27.72
C PRO A 115 15.45 35.93 -29.20
N TRP A 116 14.24 35.75 -29.76
CA TRP A 116 13.36 36.80 -30.35
C TRP A 116 12.07 36.18 -30.96
N LEU A 117 11.22 37.00 -31.61
CA LEU A 117 9.79 36.76 -31.88
C LEU A 117 9.41 36.78 -33.39
N MET A 118 8.15 36.37 -33.67
CA MET A 118 7.31 36.61 -34.87
C MET A 118 7.26 35.64 -36.08
N THR A 119 6.03 35.14 -36.29
CA THR A 119 5.26 35.00 -37.57
C THR A 119 5.62 34.01 -38.69
N SER A 120 4.55 33.41 -39.24
CA SER A 120 4.39 32.72 -40.55
C SER A 120 5.22 31.44 -40.80
N GLY A 121 4.75 30.47 -41.58
CA GLY A 121 3.45 30.30 -42.24
C GLY A 121 3.47 29.12 -43.25
N SER A 122 2.29 28.71 -43.77
CA SER A 122 2.08 27.58 -44.71
C SER A 122 2.43 26.17 -44.19
N SER A 123 2.11 25.06 -44.87
CA SER A 123 0.89 24.67 -45.65
C SER A 123 1.11 23.26 -46.25
N ALA A 124 0.28 22.28 -45.88
CA ALA A 124 0.06 20.99 -46.57
C ALA A 124 -1.30 20.44 -46.06
N MET A 125 -2.30 20.11 -46.89
CA MET A 125 -2.38 18.91 -47.76
C MET A 125 -2.15 17.63 -46.93
N THR A 126 -3.08 16.67 -46.81
CA THR A 126 -3.88 16.03 -47.89
C THR A 126 -5.26 15.50 -47.45
N SER A 127 -6.12 15.19 -48.44
CA SER A 127 -7.16 14.12 -48.56
C SER A 127 -7.55 13.23 -47.34
N ASP A 128 -8.78 12.73 -47.15
CA ASP A 128 -9.87 12.45 -48.11
C ASP A 128 -11.25 12.13 -47.41
N LYS A 129 -12.26 11.70 -48.20
CA LYS A 129 -13.45 10.88 -47.86
C LYS A 129 -14.73 11.55 -47.34
N ARG A 130 -15.54 11.98 -48.32
CA ARG A 130 -17.02 11.79 -48.42
C ARG A 130 -17.36 10.29 -48.67
N PRO A 131 -18.63 9.79 -48.82
CA PRO A 131 -19.93 10.43 -49.15
C PRO A 131 -21.09 10.02 -48.18
N HIS A 132 -22.39 10.26 -48.40
CA HIS A 132 -23.22 10.92 -49.44
C HIS A 132 -23.89 12.22 -48.86
N LEU A 133 -25.04 12.82 -49.20
CA LEU A 133 -26.20 12.64 -50.10
C LEU A 133 -26.46 13.98 -50.85
N GLN A 134 -27.01 14.14 -52.09
CA GLN A 134 -27.70 13.29 -53.08
C GLN A 134 -29.13 12.80 -52.72
N HIS A 135 -30.23 13.25 -53.35
CA HIS A 135 -30.50 14.22 -54.44
C HIS A 135 -31.67 15.16 -53.98
N SER A 136 -32.37 16.03 -54.72
CA SER A 136 -32.54 16.46 -56.14
C SER A 136 -33.40 17.76 -56.11
N LEU A 137 -33.66 18.61 -57.12
CA LEU A 137 -33.18 19.04 -58.46
C LEU A 137 -34.03 20.34 -58.80
N SER A 138 -34.13 21.04 -59.95
CA SER A 138 -33.65 20.89 -61.35
C SER A 138 -33.74 22.23 -62.12
N ARG A 139 -32.78 22.55 -63.00
CA ARG A 139 -32.83 23.54 -64.13
C ARG A 139 -33.00 25.04 -63.76
N SER A 140 -32.49 26.01 -64.55
CA SER A 140 -32.01 25.99 -65.95
C SER A 140 -30.82 26.95 -66.22
N ALA A 141 -30.14 26.79 -67.38
CA ALA A 141 -29.43 27.79 -68.23
C ALA A 141 -28.75 29.03 -67.56
N ARG A 142 -27.44 29.37 -67.70
CA ARG A 142 -26.39 29.15 -68.73
C ARG A 142 -26.84 29.58 -70.16
N GLN A 143 -26.21 30.51 -70.89
CA GLN A 143 -24.90 31.18 -70.82
C GLN A 143 -24.99 32.64 -71.35
N SER A 144 -23.95 33.48 -71.17
CA SER A 144 -23.29 34.24 -72.27
C SER A 144 -22.22 35.22 -71.75
N THR A 145 -20.97 35.09 -72.23
CA THR A 145 -20.03 36.20 -72.54
C THR A 145 -18.72 35.66 -73.13
N GLN A 146 -18.64 35.45 -74.45
CA GLN A 146 -17.39 35.51 -75.25
C GLN A 146 -17.64 35.29 -76.74
N GLN A 147 -17.42 36.32 -77.57
CA GLN A 147 -16.38 36.38 -78.62
C GLN A 147 -16.61 37.57 -79.58
N LEU A 148 -15.51 38.17 -80.06
CA LEU A 148 -15.47 39.03 -81.24
C LEU A 148 -15.14 38.15 -82.46
N HIS A 149 -15.60 38.53 -83.67
CA HIS A 149 -14.73 38.81 -84.83
C HIS A 149 -15.51 39.11 -86.14
N HIS A 150 -14.97 40.08 -86.90
CA HIS A 150 -14.98 40.30 -88.36
C HIS A 150 -16.19 40.03 -89.31
N SER A 151 -16.68 41.14 -89.87
CA SER A 151 -16.81 41.47 -91.32
C SER A 151 -17.72 40.70 -92.31
N GLY A 152 -18.60 41.47 -92.97
CA GLY A 152 -19.29 41.20 -94.26
C GLY A 152 -20.45 42.21 -94.41
N GLN A 153 -20.58 43.10 -95.41
CA GLN A 153 -20.82 42.90 -96.86
C GLN A 153 -22.03 41.99 -97.18
N THR A 154 -23.07 42.38 -97.95
CA THR A 154 -23.41 43.68 -98.62
C THR A 154 -24.90 43.75 -99.02
N GLY A 155 -25.52 44.95 -99.04
CA GLY A 155 -26.45 45.37 -100.13
C GLY A 155 -27.98 45.46 -99.91
N ARG A 156 -28.53 46.69 -100.05
CA ARG A 156 -29.98 47.09 -100.12
C ARG A 156 -30.82 46.78 -98.85
N ILE A 157 -31.89 47.52 -98.52
CA ILE A 157 -32.79 48.43 -99.28
C ILE A 157 -32.63 49.91 -98.85
N VAL A 158 -33.28 50.84 -99.57
CA VAL A 158 -33.13 52.32 -99.50
C VAL A 158 -34.22 52.98 -98.64
N LEU A 159 -33.94 54.21 -98.14
CA LEU A 159 -34.79 55.21 -97.44
C LEU A 159 -34.70 55.23 -95.90
N GLY A 160 -34.71 56.45 -95.31
CA GLY A 160 -35.00 56.67 -93.87
C GLY A 160 -33.97 57.45 -93.00
N ALA A 161 -32.92 58.05 -93.57
CA ALA A 161 -31.85 58.67 -92.77
C ALA A 161 -32.23 60.02 -92.12
N ALA A 162 -32.67 59.98 -90.86
CA ALA A 162 -32.76 61.16 -89.96
C ALA A 162 -32.86 60.83 -88.46
N ASN A 163 -33.31 59.63 -88.07
CA ASN A 163 -34.03 59.43 -86.80
C ASN A 163 -33.56 58.19 -85.99
N ILE A 164 -32.26 57.85 -86.03
CA ILE A 164 -31.72 56.61 -85.44
C ILE A 164 -30.77 56.88 -84.25
N ASP A 165 -29.86 57.85 -84.39
CA ASP A 165 -28.86 58.14 -83.34
C ASP A 165 -29.51 58.66 -82.04
N GLU A 166 -30.58 59.45 -82.15
CA GLU A 166 -31.32 59.97 -81.00
C GLU A 166 -32.02 58.84 -80.23
N ALA A 167 -32.58 57.85 -80.94
CA ALA A 167 -33.21 56.67 -80.34
C ALA A 167 -32.20 55.74 -79.63
N PHE A 168 -31.00 55.56 -80.18
CA PHE A 168 -29.96 54.73 -79.55
C PHE A 168 -29.42 55.39 -78.27
N ASN A 169 -29.17 56.70 -78.29
CA ASN A 169 -28.71 57.45 -77.13
C ASN A 169 -29.77 57.45 -76.00
N ALA A 170 -31.05 57.64 -76.32
CA ALA A 170 -32.14 57.56 -75.33
C ALA A 170 -32.28 56.17 -74.67
N VAL A 171 -31.91 55.09 -75.37
CA VAL A 171 -31.87 53.72 -74.81
C VAL A 171 -30.65 53.50 -73.92
N LEU A 172 -29.49 54.11 -74.23
CA LEU A 172 -28.35 54.13 -73.31
C LEU A 172 -28.70 54.88 -72.02
N GLU A 173 -29.16 56.12 -72.15
CA GLU A 173 -29.36 57.01 -71.00
C GLU A 173 -30.41 56.46 -70.02
N ASN A 174 -31.46 55.77 -70.51
CA ASN A 174 -32.42 55.06 -69.66
C ASN A 174 -31.83 53.81 -68.99
N LYS A 175 -30.93 53.07 -69.66
CA LYS A 175 -30.21 51.95 -69.03
C LYS A 175 -29.28 52.46 -67.94
N ASP A 176 -28.58 53.56 -68.16
CA ASP A 176 -27.67 54.15 -67.17
C ASP A 176 -28.45 54.68 -65.94
N LYS A 177 -29.62 55.29 -66.16
CA LYS A 177 -30.56 55.69 -65.09
C LYS A 177 -31.05 54.50 -64.26
N ASP A 178 -31.41 53.39 -64.91
CA ASP A 178 -31.84 52.14 -64.27
C ASP A 178 -30.68 51.42 -63.55
N HIS A 179 -29.47 51.39 -64.15
CA HIS A 179 -28.26 50.89 -63.50
C HIS A 179 -27.92 51.70 -62.24
N ALA A 180 -27.93 53.04 -62.31
CA ALA A 180 -27.68 53.90 -61.15
C ALA A 180 -28.78 53.77 -60.07
N ALA A 181 -30.02 53.47 -60.44
CA ALA A 181 -31.10 53.17 -59.50
C ALA A 181 -30.89 51.81 -58.81
N LYS A 182 -30.49 50.78 -59.56
CA LYS A 182 -30.13 49.45 -59.05
C LYS A 182 -28.91 49.52 -58.12
N GLU A 183 -27.88 50.28 -58.50
CA GLU A 183 -26.68 50.49 -57.69
C GLU A 183 -27.01 51.17 -56.37
N ARG A 184 -27.78 52.27 -56.37
CA ARG A 184 -28.26 52.90 -55.13
C ARG A 184 -29.05 51.93 -54.24
N LYS A 185 -29.92 51.11 -54.83
CA LYS A 185 -30.69 50.07 -54.11
C LYS A 185 -29.82 48.95 -53.56
N LEU A 186 -28.73 48.59 -54.24
CA LEU A 186 -27.75 47.61 -53.78
C LEU A 186 -26.91 48.19 -52.62
N LYS A 187 -26.45 49.44 -52.76
CA LYS A 187 -25.66 50.16 -51.76
C LYS A 187 -26.42 50.37 -50.45
N GLY A 188 -27.73 50.67 -50.52
CA GLY A 188 -28.62 50.66 -49.36
C GLY A 188 -28.64 49.31 -48.65
N LYS A 189 -28.91 48.22 -49.37
CA LYS A 189 -28.89 46.85 -48.82
C LYS A 189 -27.55 46.46 -48.20
N ILE A 190 -26.43 46.88 -48.80
CA ILE A 190 -25.09 46.64 -48.23
C ILE A 190 -24.96 47.37 -46.89
N SER A 191 -25.39 48.62 -46.80
CA SER A 191 -25.40 49.38 -45.54
C SER A 191 -26.32 48.75 -44.46
N ASP A 192 -27.49 48.25 -44.86
CA ASP A 192 -28.42 47.56 -43.95
C ASP A 192 -27.83 46.25 -43.41
N LEU A 193 -27.12 45.49 -44.26
CA LEU A 193 -26.42 44.26 -43.87
C LEU A 193 -25.21 44.55 -42.98
N GLN A 194 -24.43 45.59 -43.28
CA GLN A 194 -23.33 46.05 -42.43
C GLN A 194 -23.83 46.31 -41.00
N CYS A 195 -24.90 47.12 -40.88
CA CYS A 195 -25.53 47.45 -39.60
C CYS A 195 -26.16 46.25 -38.86
N GLN A 196 -26.41 45.12 -39.55
CA GLN A 196 -26.81 43.86 -38.92
C GLN A 196 -25.61 43.04 -38.45
N ILE A 197 -24.51 43.03 -39.21
CA ILE A 197 -23.25 42.40 -38.81
C ILE A 197 -22.72 43.06 -37.54
N ASP A 198 -22.60 44.40 -37.52
CA ASP A 198 -22.11 45.15 -36.35
C ASP A 198 -22.87 44.81 -35.05
N LYS A 199 -24.21 44.64 -35.16
CA LYS A 199 -25.08 44.27 -34.02
C LYS A 199 -24.93 42.81 -33.60
N LEU A 200 -24.70 41.90 -34.54
CA LEU A 200 -24.44 40.49 -34.26
C LEU A 200 -23.07 40.30 -33.60
N GLU A 201 -22.06 41.05 -34.04
CA GLU A 201 -20.71 41.04 -33.45
C GLU A 201 -20.71 41.60 -32.01
N ASP A 202 -21.35 42.75 -31.77
CA ASP A 202 -21.55 43.30 -30.42
C ASP A 202 -22.33 42.33 -29.50
N THR A 203 -23.36 41.66 -30.03
CA THR A 203 -24.12 40.65 -29.27
C THR A 203 -23.27 39.41 -28.97
N ALA A 204 -22.49 38.92 -29.94
CA ALA A 204 -21.61 37.76 -29.77
C ALA A 204 -20.51 38.05 -28.74
N HIS A 205 -19.89 39.24 -28.80
CA HIS A 205 -18.87 39.66 -27.83
C HIS A 205 -19.44 39.75 -26.40
N LYS A 206 -20.65 40.32 -26.24
CA LYS A 206 -21.36 40.36 -24.94
C LYS A 206 -21.71 38.98 -24.40
N LEU A 207 -22.06 38.02 -25.27
CA LEU A 207 -22.30 36.63 -24.88
C LEU A 207 -20.99 35.91 -24.50
N GLN A 208 -19.90 36.14 -25.21
CA GLN A 208 -18.59 35.57 -24.90
C GLN A 208 -18.10 36.02 -23.51
N VAL A 209 -18.05 37.34 -23.24
CA VAL A 209 -17.66 37.89 -21.93
C VAL A 209 -18.55 37.36 -20.80
N ARG A 210 -19.84 37.12 -21.07
CA ARG A 210 -20.76 36.51 -20.10
C ARG A 210 -20.45 35.03 -19.85
N ASN A 211 -20.05 34.26 -20.86
CA ASN A 211 -19.64 32.87 -20.69
C ASN A 211 -18.34 32.76 -19.88
N GLU A 212 -17.33 33.56 -20.21
CA GLU A 212 -16.05 33.62 -19.47
C GLU A 212 -16.27 33.95 -17.98
N LEU A 213 -17.18 34.89 -17.68
CA LEU A 213 -17.60 35.21 -16.32
C LEU A 213 -18.32 34.05 -15.62
N LEU A 214 -19.18 33.32 -16.33
CA LEU A 214 -19.92 32.17 -15.80
C LEU A 214 -19.02 30.96 -15.55
N GLU A 215 -18.03 30.69 -16.41
CA GLU A 215 -17.04 29.63 -16.21
C GLU A 215 -16.15 29.92 -15.01
N SER A 216 -15.66 31.16 -14.86
CA SER A 216 -14.93 31.61 -13.67
C SER A 216 -15.76 31.48 -12.39
N ALA A 217 -17.04 31.91 -12.42
CA ALA A 217 -17.95 31.76 -11.28
C ALA A 217 -18.22 30.28 -10.94
N LYS A 218 -18.40 29.41 -11.95
CA LYS A 218 -18.56 27.97 -11.78
C LYS A 218 -17.33 27.36 -11.10
N GLN A 219 -16.12 27.62 -11.62
CA GLN A 219 -14.88 27.08 -11.05
C GLN A 219 -14.71 27.53 -9.59
N ALA A 220 -14.95 28.80 -9.29
CA ALA A 220 -14.89 29.33 -7.92
C ALA A 220 -15.95 28.73 -6.97
N ILE A 221 -17.07 28.21 -7.49
CA ILE A 221 -18.07 27.46 -6.73
C ILE A 221 -17.62 26.01 -6.51
N GLU A 222 -17.06 25.35 -7.54
CA GLU A 222 -16.54 23.98 -7.45
C GLU A 222 -15.35 23.89 -6.47
N GLU A 223 -14.42 24.84 -6.51
CA GLU A 223 -13.30 24.93 -5.54
C GLU A 223 -13.79 25.14 -4.09
N LYS A 224 -14.80 26.00 -3.89
CA LYS A 224 -15.43 26.20 -2.58
C LYS A 224 -16.17 24.95 -2.11
N HIS A 225 -16.88 24.26 -3.00
CA HIS A 225 -17.59 23.02 -2.68
C HIS A 225 -16.62 21.91 -2.29
N ASN A 226 -15.56 21.68 -3.07
CA ASN A 226 -14.51 20.70 -2.77
C ASN A 226 -13.81 21.01 -1.44
N THR A 227 -13.54 22.29 -1.15
CA THR A 227 -12.97 22.73 0.12
C THR A 227 -13.94 22.49 1.30
N PHE A 228 -15.23 22.74 1.11
CA PHE A 228 -16.27 22.47 2.12
C PHE A 228 -16.45 20.97 2.38
N VAL A 229 -16.50 20.14 1.34
CA VAL A 229 -16.58 18.68 1.44
C VAL A 229 -15.37 18.14 2.21
N ARG A 230 -14.15 18.57 1.86
CA ARG A 230 -12.94 18.15 2.60
C ARG A 230 -12.97 18.56 4.07
N LYS A 231 -13.43 19.78 4.38
CA LYS A 231 -13.59 20.24 5.77
C LYS A 231 -14.64 19.44 6.54
N GLN A 232 -15.80 19.15 5.94
CA GLN A 232 -16.83 18.34 6.58
C GLN A 232 -16.38 16.89 6.79
N GLN A 233 -15.68 16.29 5.82
CA GLN A 233 -15.04 14.99 6.00
C GLN A 233 -14.03 15.01 7.15
N GLU A 234 -13.12 15.98 7.18
CA GLU A 234 -12.12 16.11 8.24
C GLU A 234 -12.75 16.34 9.63
N GLU A 235 -13.79 17.17 9.72
CA GLU A 235 -14.56 17.37 10.96
C GLU A 235 -15.30 16.10 11.39
N SER A 236 -15.93 15.37 10.47
CA SER A 236 -16.58 14.09 10.76
C SER A 236 -15.57 13.04 11.22
N PHE A 237 -14.40 12.95 10.58
CA PHE A 237 -13.32 12.07 11.02
C PHE A 237 -12.82 12.44 12.41
N ARG A 238 -12.55 13.73 12.70
CA ARG A 238 -12.15 14.21 14.04
C ARG A 238 -13.19 13.85 15.12
N LYS A 239 -14.49 13.96 14.80
CA LYS A 239 -15.63 13.68 15.70
C LYS A 239 -15.92 12.18 15.91
N MET A 240 -15.31 11.27 15.15
CA MET A 240 -15.47 9.82 15.40
C MET A 240 -14.68 9.39 16.66
N PRO A 241 -15.23 8.52 17.53
CA PRO A 241 -14.51 7.99 18.70
C PRO A 241 -13.18 7.26 18.36
N ASN A 242 -13.04 6.77 17.13
CA ASN A 242 -11.84 6.10 16.65
C ASN A 242 -10.76 7.08 16.11
N SER A 243 -11.00 8.40 16.10
CA SER A 243 -10.13 9.39 15.44
C SER A 243 -8.72 9.48 16.01
N ARG A 244 -8.58 9.35 17.34
CA ARG A 244 -7.31 9.21 18.09
C ARG A 244 -6.47 8.00 17.63
N TRP A 245 -7.06 7.10 16.84
CA TRP A 245 -6.45 5.89 16.29
C TRP A 245 -6.83 5.65 14.81
N ALA A 246 -6.93 6.72 14.02
CA ALA A 246 -7.02 6.63 12.57
C ALA A 246 -5.77 5.90 12.03
N SER A 247 -5.97 4.83 11.25
CA SER A 247 -4.87 4.02 10.72
C SER A 247 -4.02 4.84 9.74
N VAL A 248 -2.70 4.74 9.86
CA VAL A 248 -1.78 5.15 8.80
C VAL A 248 -2.14 4.41 7.51
N GLU A 249 -2.27 5.15 6.40
CA GLU A 249 -2.66 4.60 5.11
C GLU A 249 -1.74 3.46 4.66
N ASP A 250 -2.29 2.40 4.05
CA ASP A 250 -1.52 1.26 3.54
C ASP A 250 -0.35 1.73 2.64
N GLY A 251 -0.56 2.75 1.80
CA GLY A 251 0.50 3.35 0.97
C GLY A 251 1.71 3.86 1.76
N LYS A 252 1.46 4.49 2.92
CA LYS A 252 2.53 5.00 3.80
C LYS A 252 3.22 3.86 4.56
N VAL A 253 2.46 2.86 5.00
CA VAL A 253 3.04 1.63 5.59
C VAL A 253 3.99 0.92 4.60
N MET A 254 3.61 0.83 3.32
CA MET A 254 4.47 0.25 2.28
C MET A 254 5.74 1.07 2.04
N GLU A 255 5.66 2.40 2.07
CA GLU A 255 6.84 3.29 1.99
C GLU A 255 7.79 3.09 3.19
N ASP A 256 7.25 2.97 4.41
CA ASP A 256 8.03 2.79 5.63
C ASP A 256 8.71 1.42 5.68
N LEU A 257 8.03 0.36 5.24
CA LEU A 257 8.61 -0.98 5.06
C LEU A 257 9.76 -0.97 4.03
N ASP A 258 9.61 -0.26 2.91
CA ASP A 258 10.66 -0.13 1.90
C ASP A 258 11.84 0.76 2.37
N ARG A 259 11.59 1.78 3.20
CA ARG A 259 12.67 2.55 3.85
C ARG A 259 13.47 1.66 4.80
N LEU A 260 12.79 0.88 5.67
CA LEU A 260 13.45 -0.07 6.58
C LEU A 260 14.28 -1.10 5.80
N LYS A 261 13.74 -1.61 4.68
CA LYS A 261 14.44 -2.49 3.71
C LYS A 261 15.73 -1.86 3.16
N ARG A 262 15.65 -0.60 2.72
CA ARG A 262 16.82 0.18 2.25
C ARG A 262 17.84 0.44 3.37
N ASN A 263 17.38 0.70 4.59
CA ASN A 263 18.23 0.92 5.76
C ASN A 263 19.03 -0.34 6.13
N MET A 264 18.37 -1.51 6.20
CA MET A 264 19.03 -2.80 6.42
C MET A 264 20.10 -3.09 5.35
N ARG A 265 19.76 -2.96 4.06
CA ARG A 265 20.70 -3.22 2.95
C ARG A 265 21.89 -2.24 2.95
N SER A 266 21.63 -0.98 3.26
CA SER A 266 22.63 0.06 3.41
C SER A 266 23.59 -0.23 4.57
N TRP A 267 23.06 -0.72 5.70
CA TRP A 267 23.86 -1.12 6.85
C TRP A 267 24.73 -2.34 6.54
N ALA A 268 24.13 -3.44 6.08
CA ALA A 268 24.84 -4.70 5.82
C ALA A 268 26.01 -4.51 4.85
N LYS A 269 25.80 -3.80 3.74
CA LYS A 269 26.84 -3.45 2.76
C LYS A 269 27.98 -2.57 3.35
N SER A 270 27.70 -1.81 4.40
CA SER A 270 28.69 -0.92 5.04
C SER A 270 29.52 -1.56 6.14
N VAL A 271 29.11 -2.74 6.64
CA VAL A 271 29.78 -3.43 7.75
C VAL A 271 30.22 -4.86 7.43
N SER A 272 29.77 -5.46 6.33
CA SER A 272 30.13 -6.83 5.96
C SER A 272 31.61 -6.99 5.65
N ILE A 273 32.15 -8.19 5.86
CA ILE A 273 33.44 -8.59 5.30
C ILE A 273 33.41 -8.62 3.76
N ASN A 274 34.59 -8.62 3.13
CA ASN A 274 34.73 -8.50 1.67
C ASN A 274 34.90 -9.84 0.92
N ASP A 275 34.99 -10.97 1.62
CA ASP A 275 35.28 -12.28 1.05
C ASP A 275 34.66 -13.38 1.94
N ILE A 276 33.79 -14.20 1.37
CA ILE A 276 33.17 -15.33 2.10
C ILE A 276 34.09 -16.57 2.14
N ASP A 277 34.90 -16.80 1.12
CA ASP A 277 35.71 -18.02 1.00
C ASP A 277 36.86 -18.00 2.01
N ALA A 278 37.45 -16.82 2.23
CA ALA A 278 38.43 -16.58 3.27
C ALA A 278 37.83 -16.75 4.68
N LEU A 279 36.57 -16.36 4.90
CA LEU A 279 35.90 -16.57 6.19
C LEU A 279 35.72 -18.05 6.47
N LEU A 280 35.18 -18.82 5.52
CA LEU A 280 34.87 -20.24 5.70
C LEU A 280 36.12 -21.11 5.91
N GLN A 281 37.29 -20.65 5.46
CA GLN A 281 38.58 -21.26 5.78
C GLN A 281 39.11 -20.90 7.19
N SER A 282 38.66 -19.77 7.75
CA SER A 282 39.10 -19.28 9.08
C SER A 282 38.24 -19.73 10.25
N LEU A 283 36.94 -19.99 10.03
CA LEU A 283 36.01 -20.38 11.08
C LEU A 283 36.28 -21.81 11.57
N ASN A 284 36.28 -22.03 12.88
CA ASN A 284 36.34 -23.38 13.41
C ASN A 284 34.99 -24.12 13.27
N ARG A 285 34.99 -25.45 13.38
CA ARG A 285 33.81 -26.31 13.15
C ARG A 285 32.57 -25.89 13.95
N ILE A 286 32.73 -25.37 15.17
CA ILE A 286 31.61 -24.93 16.02
C ILE A 286 31.04 -23.61 15.50
N GLU A 287 31.90 -22.68 15.09
CA GLU A 287 31.50 -21.35 14.59
C GLU A 287 30.85 -21.42 13.21
N GLY A 288 31.42 -22.23 12.30
CA GLY A 288 30.85 -22.51 10.99
C GLY A 288 29.47 -23.18 11.11
N SER A 289 29.33 -24.17 12.01
CA SER A 289 28.03 -24.80 12.31
C SER A 289 27.00 -23.78 12.83
N ALA A 290 27.38 -22.93 13.78
CA ALA A 290 26.50 -21.88 14.30
C ALA A 290 26.04 -20.89 13.20
N LEU A 291 26.94 -20.50 12.29
CA LEU A 291 26.60 -19.65 11.15
C LEU A 291 25.67 -20.37 10.16
N TRP A 292 25.94 -21.64 9.84
CA TRP A 292 25.15 -22.43 8.90
C TRP A 292 23.72 -22.66 9.38
N ASN A 293 23.54 -23.11 10.63
CA ASN A 293 22.22 -23.29 11.25
C ASN A 293 21.42 -21.97 11.29
N THR A 294 22.11 -20.83 11.42
CA THR A 294 21.45 -19.51 11.37
C THR A 294 21.05 -19.15 9.93
N LEU A 295 21.89 -19.46 8.93
CA LEU A 295 21.62 -19.19 7.52
C LEU A 295 20.57 -20.10 6.89
N GLU A 296 20.39 -21.33 7.37
CA GLU A 296 19.39 -22.30 6.86
C GLU A 296 17.95 -21.75 6.86
N HIS A 297 17.66 -20.80 7.78
CA HIS A 297 16.40 -20.08 7.84
C HIS A 297 16.12 -19.24 6.58
N VAL A 298 17.15 -18.79 5.87
CA VAL A 298 17.07 -17.85 4.73
C VAL A 298 17.82 -18.30 3.48
N VAL A 299 18.61 -19.37 3.52
CA VAL A 299 19.40 -19.92 2.40
C VAL A 299 19.01 -21.37 2.15
N LEU A 300 18.70 -21.71 0.91
CA LEU A 300 18.64 -23.09 0.45
C LEU A 300 20.07 -23.56 0.12
N PHE A 301 20.61 -24.48 0.93
CA PHE A 301 21.95 -25.03 0.71
C PHE A 301 21.90 -26.16 -0.34
N GLU A 302 22.85 -26.14 -1.29
CA GLU A 302 23.07 -27.21 -2.27
C GLU A 302 24.26 -28.07 -1.80
N ASP A 303 24.07 -29.36 -1.54
CA ASP A 303 25.10 -30.28 -1.00
C ASP A 303 25.86 -29.72 0.23
N GLY A 304 25.17 -28.98 1.10
CA GLY A 304 25.75 -28.33 2.28
C GLY A 304 26.61 -27.09 1.98
N LYS A 305 26.54 -26.56 0.76
CA LYS A 305 27.29 -25.37 0.27
C LYS A 305 26.34 -24.23 -0.05
N LEU A 306 26.88 -23.01 -0.04
CA LEU A 306 26.15 -21.83 -0.51
C LEU A 306 25.78 -21.98 -2.00
N PRO A 307 24.64 -21.42 -2.44
CA PRO A 307 24.18 -21.46 -3.83
C PRO A 307 25.25 -21.06 -4.85
N GLN A 308 25.29 -21.78 -5.96
CA GLN A 308 26.18 -21.48 -7.09
C GLN A 308 25.85 -20.10 -7.71
N GLY A 309 26.84 -19.47 -8.35
CA GLY A 309 26.69 -18.11 -8.91
C GLY A 309 26.74 -16.97 -7.88
N LEU A 310 26.66 -17.24 -6.57
CA LEU A 310 26.78 -16.23 -5.53
C LEU A 310 28.23 -15.72 -5.40
N SER A 311 28.53 -14.57 -6.01
CA SER A 311 29.89 -13.98 -6.01
C SER A 311 30.44 -13.78 -4.59
N SER A 312 31.61 -14.35 -4.30
CA SER A 312 32.23 -14.35 -2.96
C SER A 312 32.47 -12.98 -2.33
N ARG A 313 32.63 -11.94 -3.16
CA ARG A 313 32.73 -10.52 -2.73
C ARG A 313 31.40 -9.83 -2.43
N LYS A 314 30.28 -10.40 -2.87
CA LYS A 314 28.91 -9.89 -2.62
C LYS A 314 28.15 -10.74 -1.61
N ALA A 315 28.50 -12.02 -1.49
CA ALA A 315 27.87 -12.98 -0.60
C ALA A 315 27.75 -12.48 0.86
N PRO A 316 28.80 -11.95 1.51
CA PRO A 316 28.70 -11.56 2.93
C PRO A 316 27.66 -10.46 3.17
N ALA A 317 27.59 -9.44 2.29
CA ALA A 317 26.62 -8.35 2.38
C ALA A 317 25.17 -8.83 2.15
N LEU A 318 24.96 -9.77 1.22
CA LEU A 318 23.65 -10.35 0.93
C LEU A 318 23.18 -11.25 2.10
N LEU A 319 24.04 -12.15 2.56
CA LEU A 319 23.76 -13.08 3.65
C LEU A 319 23.52 -12.33 4.98
N LEU A 320 24.33 -11.31 5.28
CA LEU A 320 24.14 -10.46 6.47
C LEU A 320 22.81 -9.66 6.41
N ASN A 321 22.42 -9.19 5.23
CA ASN A 321 21.13 -8.52 5.03
C ASN A 321 19.94 -9.47 5.23
N ALA A 322 20.02 -10.69 4.67
CA ALA A 322 19.02 -11.74 4.87
C ALA A 322 18.87 -12.09 6.36
N LEU A 323 19.98 -12.31 7.07
CA LEU A 323 19.98 -12.59 8.51
C LEU A 323 19.40 -11.43 9.33
N LEU A 324 19.74 -10.18 9.01
CA LEU A 324 19.19 -9.01 9.69
C LEU A 324 17.68 -8.91 9.49
N SER A 325 17.21 -9.09 8.25
CA SER A 325 15.78 -9.08 7.95
C SER A 325 15.04 -10.23 8.64
N HIS A 326 15.57 -11.45 8.63
CA HIS A 326 14.99 -12.57 9.36
C HIS A 326 14.95 -12.31 10.88
N SER A 327 16.02 -11.77 11.46
CA SER A 327 16.08 -11.42 12.88
C SER A 327 15.00 -10.38 13.25
N ILE A 328 14.92 -9.28 12.51
CA ILE A 328 13.93 -8.22 12.75
C ILE A 328 12.50 -8.76 12.61
N TYR A 329 12.18 -9.45 11.52
CA TYR A 329 10.81 -9.89 11.28
C TYR A 329 10.39 -11.05 12.20
N SER A 330 11.29 -12.00 12.53
CA SER A 330 10.95 -13.10 13.45
C SER A 330 10.87 -12.66 14.92
N LYS A 331 11.68 -11.69 15.38
CA LYS A 331 11.73 -11.27 16.79
C LYS A 331 10.84 -10.07 17.12
N LEU A 332 10.73 -9.08 16.22
CA LEU A 332 9.92 -7.88 16.44
C LEU A 332 8.54 -7.97 15.78
N PHE A 333 8.46 -8.36 14.51
CA PHE A 333 7.16 -8.43 13.79
C PHE A 333 6.38 -9.72 14.09
N GLY A 334 7.05 -10.83 14.42
CA GLY A 334 6.44 -12.14 14.65
C GLY A 334 5.56 -12.27 15.91
N SER A 335 5.46 -11.25 16.77
CA SER A 335 4.54 -11.24 17.91
C SER A 335 4.07 -9.81 18.23
N PRO A 336 2.76 -9.57 18.44
CA PRO A 336 2.26 -8.27 18.92
C PRO A 336 2.77 -7.89 20.31
N PHE A 337 3.32 -8.84 21.08
CA PHE A 337 3.73 -8.65 22.47
C PHE A 337 5.26 -8.70 22.65
N PHE A 338 6.05 -8.50 21.58
CA PHE A 338 7.52 -8.64 21.59
C PHE A 338 8.24 -7.80 22.66
N PHE A 339 7.68 -6.65 23.03
CA PHE A 339 8.24 -5.69 23.99
C PHE A 339 8.06 -6.12 25.46
N LEU A 340 7.10 -7.00 25.75
CA LEU A 340 6.72 -7.41 27.10
C LEU A 340 7.69 -8.45 27.68
N GLY A 341 8.88 -8.01 28.09
CA GLY A 341 9.82 -8.79 28.91
C GLY A 341 10.33 -10.09 28.27
N GLU A 342 11.58 -10.06 27.80
CA GLU A 342 12.41 -11.26 27.76
C GLU A 342 13.57 -11.03 28.71
N GLU A 343 13.76 -11.94 29.66
CA GLU A 343 14.89 -11.96 30.58
C GLU A 343 15.94 -12.94 30.07
N PHE A 344 17.22 -12.65 30.33
CA PHE A 344 18.32 -13.56 30.00
C PHE A 344 18.81 -14.25 31.26
N ILE A 345 18.42 -15.51 31.44
CA ILE A 345 18.83 -16.36 32.56
C ILE A 345 19.69 -17.48 31.98
N GLU A 346 20.92 -17.63 32.49
CA GLU A 346 21.89 -18.65 32.05
C GLU A 346 22.12 -18.68 30.52
N GLY A 347 22.12 -17.50 29.87
CA GLY A 347 22.29 -17.37 28.43
C GLY A 347 21.06 -17.75 27.58
N LYS A 348 19.93 -18.09 28.21
CA LYS A 348 18.66 -18.38 27.54
C LYS A 348 17.72 -17.17 27.65
N SER A 349 17.12 -16.78 26.53
CA SER A 349 16.05 -15.79 26.50
C SER A 349 14.74 -16.44 26.95
N ILE A 350 14.24 -16.03 28.12
CA ILE A 350 12.99 -16.51 28.73
C ILE A 350 11.95 -15.40 28.60
N LYS A 351 10.82 -15.69 27.97
CA LYS A 351 9.68 -14.76 27.91
C LYS A 351 9.04 -14.64 29.29
N SER A 352 8.66 -13.42 29.68
CA SER A 352 7.83 -13.21 30.87
C SER A 352 6.52 -14.00 30.80
N GLU A 353 6.05 -14.54 31.93
CA GLU A 353 4.78 -15.28 32.03
C GLU A 353 3.61 -14.45 31.48
N TYR A 354 3.62 -13.15 31.75
CA TYR A 354 2.63 -12.19 31.24
C TYR A 354 2.57 -12.17 29.71
N ARG A 355 3.73 -12.16 29.03
CA ARG A 355 3.79 -12.23 27.56
C ARG A 355 3.38 -13.60 27.04
N VAL A 356 3.76 -14.68 27.70
CA VAL A 356 3.34 -16.04 27.30
C VAL A 356 1.82 -16.15 27.35
N GLY A 357 1.20 -15.75 28.47
CA GLY A 357 -0.26 -15.74 28.63
C GLY A 357 -0.98 -14.88 27.60
N LEU A 358 -0.49 -13.67 27.28
CA LEU A 358 -1.08 -12.83 26.24
C LEU A 358 -0.91 -13.42 24.83
N GLU A 359 0.26 -14.00 24.50
CA GLU A 359 0.47 -14.69 23.23
C GLU A 359 -0.41 -15.95 23.10
N GLU A 360 -0.71 -16.65 24.19
CA GLU A 360 -1.57 -17.84 24.22
C GLU A 360 -3.06 -17.49 24.13
N LEU A 361 -3.53 -16.51 24.93
CA LEU A 361 -4.90 -15.99 24.85
C LEU A 361 -5.21 -15.49 23.42
N TYR A 362 -4.27 -14.80 22.78
CA TYR A 362 -4.41 -14.38 21.39
C TYR A 362 -4.54 -15.55 20.41
N LYS A 363 -3.70 -16.60 20.56
CA LYS A 363 -3.75 -17.81 19.71
C LYS A 363 -5.05 -18.60 19.93
N LEU A 364 -5.54 -18.70 21.15
CA LEU A 364 -6.82 -19.34 21.48
C LEU A 364 -8.00 -18.54 20.91
N GLY A 365 -7.97 -17.20 21.06
CA GLY A 365 -8.94 -16.31 20.42
C GLY A 365 -8.99 -16.52 18.91
N CYS A 366 -7.85 -16.49 18.22
CA CYS A 366 -7.76 -16.67 16.77
C CYS A 366 -8.27 -18.04 16.26
N ARG A 367 -8.36 -19.05 17.13
CA ARG A 367 -8.95 -20.37 16.83
C ARG A 367 -10.47 -20.44 17.07
N SER A 368 -11.02 -19.50 17.85
CA SER A 368 -12.43 -19.47 18.27
C SER A 368 -13.23 -18.40 17.53
N ASN A 369 -12.81 -17.13 17.63
CA ASN A 369 -13.28 -16.04 16.80
C ASN A 369 -12.10 -15.15 16.39
N LYS A 370 -11.71 -15.24 15.11
CA LYS A 370 -10.59 -14.49 14.53
C LYS A 370 -10.81 -12.98 14.62
N ASP A 371 -12.02 -12.52 14.34
CA ASP A 371 -12.40 -11.11 14.28
C ASP A 371 -12.27 -10.45 15.66
N ASP A 372 -12.91 -11.05 16.68
CA ASP A 372 -12.82 -10.59 18.07
C ASP A 372 -11.38 -10.65 18.61
N ALA A 373 -10.60 -11.67 18.27
CA ALA A 373 -9.21 -11.80 18.73
C ALA A 373 -8.30 -10.70 18.15
N HIS A 374 -8.52 -10.31 16.89
CA HIS A 374 -7.82 -9.20 16.27
C HIS A 374 -8.28 -7.84 16.82
N ILE A 375 -9.59 -7.66 17.06
CA ILE A 375 -10.14 -6.48 17.76
C ILE A 375 -9.51 -6.36 19.16
N TRP A 376 -9.55 -7.42 19.97
CA TRP A 376 -8.97 -7.47 21.31
C TRP A 376 -7.49 -7.10 21.30
N ARG A 377 -6.67 -7.75 20.46
CA ARG A 377 -5.23 -7.43 20.31
C ARG A 377 -5.02 -5.96 20.00
N SER A 378 -5.77 -5.42 19.03
CA SER A 378 -5.65 -4.01 18.63
C SER A 378 -5.98 -3.06 19.78
N GLN A 379 -7.02 -3.36 20.57
CA GLN A 379 -7.44 -2.57 21.72
C GLN A 379 -6.46 -2.68 22.89
N THR A 380 -5.97 -3.88 23.22
CA THR A 380 -4.95 -4.10 24.25
C THR A 380 -3.71 -3.27 23.99
N LEU A 381 -3.19 -3.24 22.76
CA LEU A 381 -2.00 -2.43 22.42
C LEU A 381 -2.31 -0.92 22.40
N ARG A 382 -3.48 -0.49 21.92
CA ARG A 382 -3.92 0.92 22.00
C ARG A 382 -4.10 1.41 23.44
N LEU A 383 -4.38 0.52 24.39
CA LEU A 383 -4.44 0.82 25.83
C LEU A 383 -3.04 0.90 26.47
N GLN A 384 -2.06 0.12 26.01
CA GLN A 384 -0.70 0.13 26.57
C GLN A 384 0.13 1.35 26.11
N LEU A 385 -0.13 1.91 24.93
CA LEU A 385 0.56 3.10 24.41
C LEU A 385 -0.48 4.18 24.05
N PRO A 386 -1.11 4.86 25.02
CA PRO A 386 -2.17 5.82 24.73
C PRO A 386 -1.62 7.05 23.98
N SER A 387 -2.15 7.34 22.78
CA SER A 387 -1.76 8.49 21.95
C SER A 387 -1.92 9.81 22.73
N ILE A 388 -0.83 10.52 23.01
CA ILE A 388 -0.82 11.71 23.87
C ILE A 388 -1.48 12.92 23.22
N ALA A 389 -2.40 13.55 23.94
CA ALA A 389 -3.07 14.80 23.57
C ALA A 389 -2.85 15.86 24.66
N THR A 390 -3.22 17.12 24.39
CA THR A 390 -3.13 18.24 25.33
C THR A 390 -3.89 18.03 26.64
N GLU A 391 -4.93 17.20 26.61
CA GLU A 391 -5.80 16.87 27.74
C GLU A 391 -5.46 15.51 28.39
N SER A 392 -4.43 14.80 27.90
CA SER A 392 -4.05 13.49 28.44
C SER A 392 -3.61 13.57 29.90
N SER A 393 -4.13 12.65 30.71
CA SER A 393 -3.82 12.52 32.12
C SER A 393 -2.35 12.14 32.36
N GLU A 394 -1.84 12.45 33.55
CA GLU A 394 -0.45 12.12 33.91
C GLU A 394 -0.20 10.60 33.94
N ASN A 395 -1.23 9.81 34.24
CA ASN A 395 -1.18 8.35 34.17
C ASN A 395 -1.12 7.84 32.72
N GLU A 396 -1.80 8.49 31.76
CA GLU A 396 -1.66 8.15 30.33
C GLU A 396 -0.24 8.45 29.83
N LYS A 397 0.31 9.63 30.15
CA LYS A 397 1.70 10.00 29.79
C LYS A 397 2.70 9.00 30.36
N ARG A 398 2.63 8.75 31.67
CA ARG A 398 3.50 7.78 32.33
C ARG A 398 3.38 6.37 31.75
N LEU A 399 2.17 5.94 31.35
CA LEU A 399 1.98 4.64 30.69
C LEU A 399 2.58 4.63 29.28
N HIS A 400 2.37 5.69 28.50
CA HIS A 400 2.98 5.86 27.18
C HIS A 400 4.52 5.77 27.27
N ASP A 401 5.14 6.57 28.13
CA ASP A 401 6.60 6.66 28.27
C ASP A 401 7.21 5.34 28.78
N VAL A 402 6.49 4.62 29.66
CA VAL A 402 6.90 3.27 30.11
C VAL A 402 6.85 2.27 28.97
N THR A 403 5.78 2.26 28.17
CA THR A 403 5.62 1.33 27.04
C THR A 403 6.59 1.65 25.91
N GLU A 404 6.80 2.92 25.57
CA GLU A 404 7.83 3.35 24.62
C GLU A 404 9.24 2.93 25.09
N SER A 405 9.53 3.10 26.39
CA SER A 405 10.77 2.60 26.98
C SER A 405 10.92 1.07 26.91
N MET A 406 9.83 0.30 27.02
CA MET A 406 9.86 -1.16 26.82
C MET A 406 10.11 -1.54 25.36
N ILE A 407 9.51 -0.83 24.40
CA ILE A 407 9.73 -1.02 22.95
C ILE A 407 11.20 -0.74 22.61
N ALA A 408 11.75 0.38 23.08
CA ALA A 408 13.16 0.75 22.88
C ALA A 408 14.12 -0.29 23.49
N LYS A 409 13.90 -0.70 24.75
CA LYS A 409 14.72 -1.75 25.41
C LYS A 409 14.65 -3.10 24.69
N ALA A 410 13.51 -3.44 24.09
CA ALA A 410 13.38 -4.64 23.28
C ALA A 410 14.16 -4.53 21.96
N ALA A 411 14.13 -3.36 21.30
CA ALA A 411 14.94 -3.09 20.12
C ALA A 411 16.44 -3.19 20.40
N ASP A 412 16.93 -2.51 21.44
CA ASP A 412 18.35 -2.56 21.85
C ASP A 412 18.79 -3.99 22.18
N ARG A 413 17.96 -4.75 22.92
CA ARG A 413 18.23 -6.16 23.23
C ARG A 413 18.39 -7.01 21.97
N GLN A 414 17.51 -6.88 20.97
CA GLN A 414 17.66 -7.64 19.72
C GLN A 414 18.85 -7.16 18.87
N ALA A 415 19.19 -5.87 18.89
CA ALA A 415 20.39 -5.36 18.23
C ALA A 415 21.68 -5.95 18.83
N SER A 416 21.80 -6.00 20.17
CA SER A 416 22.92 -6.66 20.85
C SER A 416 22.95 -8.17 20.56
N ASN A 417 21.80 -8.87 20.69
CA ASN A 417 21.68 -10.29 20.35
C ASN A 417 22.18 -10.60 18.92
N PHE A 418 21.89 -9.71 17.96
CA PHE A 418 22.33 -9.86 16.57
C PHE A 418 23.85 -9.69 16.39
N LEU A 419 24.45 -8.74 17.12
CA LEU A 419 25.90 -8.50 17.11
C LEU A 419 26.71 -9.53 17.90
N GLU A 420 26.09 -10.23 18.85
CA GLU A 420 26.72 -11.27 19.67
C GLU A 420 26.50 -12.69 19.12
N GLY A 421 25.40 -12.90 18.39
CA GLY A 421 25.06 -14.16 17.70
C GLY A 421 25.88 -14.41 16.43
N ALA A 422 25.59 -15.52 15.74
CA ALA A 422 26.42 -16.03 14.64
C ALA A 422 26.56 -15.07 13.44
N ALA A 423 25.62 -14.14 13.24
CA ALA A 423 25.73 -13.10 12.21
C ALA A 423 27.02 -12.26 12.34
N ARG A 424 27.61 -12.18 13.54
CA ARG A 424 28.90 -11.52 13.82
C ARG A 424 30.05 -11.96 12.90
N TYR A 425 30.05 -13.22 12.45
CA TYR A 425 31.12 -13.75 11.58
C TYR A 425 31.10 -13.13 10.17
N LEU A 426 29.97 -12.58 9.73
CA LEU A 426 29.86 -11.84 8.47
C LEU A 426 30.22 -10.35 8.61
N ILE A 427 30.46 -9.86 9.83
CA ILE A 427 30.70 -8.44 10.15
C ILE A 427 32.20 -8.17 10.31
N ASN A 428 32.72 -7.18 9.59
CA ASN A 428 34.07 -6.68 9.78
C ASN A 428 34.19 -5.98 11.14
N ILE A 429 35.15 -6.41 11.98
CA ILE A 429 35.34 -5.91 13.35
C ILE A 429 35.61 -4.40 13.40
N GLU A 430 36.43 -3.87 12.49
CA GLU A 430 36.71 -2.43 12.39
C GLU A 430 35.47 -1.63 11.99
N ALA A 431 34.58 -2.22 11.20
CA ALA A 431 33.34 -1.59 10.76
C ALA A 431 32.22 -1.70 11.80
N ARG A 432 32.19 -2.78 12.62
CA ARG A 432 31.20 -3.02 13.69
C ARG A 432 31.03 -1.79 14.59
N VAL A 433 32.13 -1.22 15.06
CA VAL A 433 32.13 -0.06 15.99
C VAL A 433 31.42 1.17 15.37
N ARG A 434 31.53 1.38 14.06
CA ARG A 434 30.82 2.46 13.34
C ARG A 434 29.41 2.06 12.88
N GLY A 435 29.10 0.76 12.89
CA GLY A 435 27.83 0.21 12.45
C GLY A 435 26.81 0.01 13.58
N GLU A 436 27.25 -0.07 14.83
CA GLU A 436 26.40 -0.44 15.97
C GLU A 436 25.24 0.54 16.20
N ASP A 437 25.50 1.85 16.24
CA ASP A 437 24.45 2.86 16.46
C ASP A 437 23.42 2.87 15.32
N LYS A 438 23.88 2.67 14.08
CA LYS A 438 23.00 2.53 12.90
C LYS A 438 22.18 1.23 12.97
N LEU A 439 22.71 0.16 13.56
CA LEU A 439 21.96 -1.07 13.79
C LEU A 439 20.87 -0.88 14.85
N LYS A 440 21.19 -0.24 15.98
CA LYS A 440 20.22 0.10 17.03
C LYS A 440 19.09 0.96 16.48
N ALA A 441 19.42 1.99 15.68
CA ALA A 441 18.43 2.81 14.99
C ALA A 441 17.51 2.00 14.06
N ILE A 442 18.03 1.02 13.33
CA ILE A 442 17.24 0.11 12.47
C ILE A 442 16.32 -0.80 13.30
N PHE A 443 16.81 -1.39 14.40
CA PHE A 443 15.98 -2.19 15.30
C PHE A 443 14.91 -1.34 16.01
N HIS A 444 15.20 -0.08 16.33
CA HIS A 444 14.23 0.84 16.94
C HIS A 444 13.15 1.27 15.94
N GLU A 445 13.52 1.64 14.71
CA GLU A 445 12.57 1.90 13.61
C GLU A 445 11.65 0.69 13.41
N ALA A 446 12.24 -0.51 13.32
CA ALA A 446 11.52 -1.77 13.19
C ALA A 446 10.58 -2.08 14.36
N ALA A 447 10.98 -1.80 15.60
CA ALA A 447 10.18 -2.07 16.79
C ALA A 447 8.99 -1.12 16.91
N THR A 448 9.21 0.19 16.69
CA THR A 448 8.13 1.18 16.62
C THR A 448 7.15 0.85 15.49
N MET A 449 7.65 0.50 14.30
CA MET A 449 6.80 0.06 13.19
C MET A 449 5.99 -1.20 13.53
N SER A 450 6.63 -2.26 14.06
CA SER A 450 5.93 -3.49 14.44
C SER A 450 4.78 -3.21 15.41
N TYR A 451 5.05 -2.43 16.48
CA TYR A 451 4.04 -2.06 17.46
C TYR A 451 2.84 -1.37 16.80
N LEU A 452 3.10 -0.32 16.01
CA LEU A 452 2.06 0.46 15.32
C LEU A 452 1.22 -0.42 14.38
N LEU A 453 1.84 -1.32 13.61
CA LEU A 453 1.12 -2.22 12.72
C LEU A 453 0.26 -3.24 13.50
N TRP A 454 0.72 -3.74 14.64
CA TRP A 454 -0.10 -4.62 15.49
C TRP A 454 -1.26 -3.89 16.20
N THR A 455 -1.19 -2.56 16.37
CA THR A 455 -2.34 -1.75 16.83
C THR A 455 -3.45 -1.60 15.80
N ARG A 456 -3.23 -1.90 14.51
CA ARG A 456 -4.28 -1.96 13.48
C ARG A 456 -5.22 -3.15 13.75
N ARG A 457 -6.41 -3.21 13.14
CA ARG A 457 -7.28 -4.40 13.29
C ARG A 457 -6.94 -5.55 12.34
N THR A 458 -6.25 -5.26 11.24
CA THR A 458 -5.84 -6.26 10.25
C THR A 458 -5.06 -7.44 10.85
N SER A 459 -5.12 -8.61 10.20
CA SER A 459 -4.20 -9.72 10.48
C SER A 459 -2.94 -9.58 9.64
N LEU A 460 -1.77 -9.68 10.26
CA LEU A 460 -0.47 -9.69 9.57
C LEU A 460 0.03 -11.14 9.46
N GLN A 461 0.56 -11.51 8.31
CA GLN A 461 1.26 -12.78 8.08
C GLN A 461 2.60 -12.52 7.40
N PHE A 462 3.65 -13.15 7.92
CA PHE A 462 5.03 -12.93 7.50
C PHE A 462 5.64 -14.25 7.03
N GLY A 463 6.12 -14.30 5.78
CA GLY A 463 6.94 -15.41 5.30
C GLY A 463 8.41 -15.12 5.55
N TYR A 464 8.91 -15.47 6.75
CA TYR A 464 10.25 -15.09 7.23
C TYR A 464 11.32 -16.19 7.18
N THR A 465 10.96 -17.41 6.78
CA THR A 465 11.90 -18.44 6.32
C THR A 465 11.48 -19.04 4.98
N LEU A 466 12.41 -19.72 4.30
CA LEU A 466 12.09 -20.54 3.12
C LEU A 466 11.18 -21.73 3.49
N HIS A 467 11.28 -22.25 4.72
CA HIS A 467 10.46 -23.33 5.25
C HIS A 467 9.00 -22.89 5.47
N ASP A 468 8.76 -21.70 6.06
CA ASP A 468 7.40 -21.14 6.25
C ASP A 468 6.65 -20.92 4.93
N LEU A 469 7.41 -20.81 3.83
CA LEU A 469 6.93 -20.63 2.47
C LEU A 469 6.86 -21.94 1.67
N ASN A 470 7.16 -23.08 2.30
CA ASN A 470 7.21 -24.42 1.71
C ASN A 470 8.16 -24.51 0.49
N TYR A 471 9.37 -23.97 0.62
CA TYR A 471 10.44 -23.96 -0.40
C TYR A 471 9.96 -23.49 -1.79
N PRO A 472 9.53 -22.22 -1.90
CA PRO A 472 8.83 -21.73 -3.07
C PRO A 472 9.72 -21.70 -4.32
N VAL A 473 9.11 -22.04 -5.46
CA VAL A 473 9.65 -21.70 -6.78
C VAL A 473 9.30 -20.26 -7.13
N PHE A 474 10.21 -19.58 -7.81
CA PHE A 474 10.00 -18.21 -8.25
C PHE A 474 9.00 -18.18 -9.43
N ASN A 475 7.98 -17.33 -9.31
CA ASN A 475 7.03 -17.05 -10.39
C ASN A 475 6.81 -15.52 -10.48
N PRO A 476 7.20 -14.86 -11.60
CA PRO A 476 7.12 -13.41 -11.75
C PRO A 476 5.70 -12.86 -11.96
N ASP A 477 4.76 -13.69 -12.44
CA ASP A 477 3.34 -13.31 -12.59
C ASP A 477 2.66 -13.09 -11.23
N THR A 478 3.29 -13.52 -10.13
CA THR A 478 2.73 -13.43 -8.78
C THR A 478 3.24 -12.22 -8.01
N LYS A 479 2.31 -11.47 -7.40
CA LYS A 479 2.56 -10.32 -6.51
C LYS A 479 3.34 -10.63 -5.20
N TYR A 480 3.93 -11.81 -5.08
CA TYR A 480 4.57 -12.31 -3.86
C TYR A 480 6.10 -12.22 -3.89
N TRP A 481 6.71 -12.22 -5.07
CA TRP A 481 8.17 -12.30 -5.24
C TRP A 481 8.69 -11.12 -6.05
N VAL A 482 9.84 -10.58 -5.67
CA VAL A 482 10.61 -9.63 -6.47
C VAL A 482 12.08 -10.08 -6.50
N PRO A 483 12.71 -10.23 -7.67
CA PRO A 483 14.12 -10.57 -7.76
C PRO A 483 14.98 -9.41 -7.23
N HIS A 484 15.94 -9.71 -6.37
CA HIS A 484 16.91 -8.72 -5.90
C HIS A 484 17.73 -8.16 -7.07
N SER A 485 18.13 -6.88 -6.98
CA SER A 485 18.89 -6.13 -8.01
C SER A 485 20.32 -6.63 -8.31
N SER A 486 20.63 -7.89 -8.00
CA SER A 486 21.84 -8.61 -8.40
C SER A 486 21.54 -9.95 -9.08
N VAL A 487 20.27 -10.25 -9.32
CA VAL A 487 19.79 -11.29 -10.25
C VAL A 487 19.63 -10.61 -11.60
N ASP A 488 20.21 -11.17 -12.66
CA ASP A 488 20.13 -10.62 -14.02
C ASP A 488 18.80 -11.03 -14.70
N TYR A 489 17.70 -10.48 -14.16
CA TYR A 489 16.33 -10.86 -14.51
C TYR A 489 15.98 -10.51 -15.97
N GLU A 490 16.24 -9.27 -16.39
CA GLU A 490 15.95 -8.77 -17.76
C GLU A 490 16.60 -9.63 -18.86
N SER A 491 17.68 -10.34 -18.56
CA SER A 491 18.41 -11.20 -19.51
C SER A 491 18.09 -12.70 -19.39
N HIS A 492 17.34 -13.13 -18.36
CA HIS A 492 17.15 -14.55 -18.01
C HIS A 492 15.73 -14.90 -17.49
N GLU A 493 14.73 -14.05 -17.69
CA GLU A 493 13.33 -14.22 -17.25
C GLU A 493 12.78 -15.66 -17.44
N ASP A 494 12.81 -16.18 -18.66
CA ASP A 494 12.38 -17.55 -19.02
C ASP A 494 13.09 -18.67 -18.22
N GLN A 495 14.33 -18.42 -17.79
CA GLN A 495 15.19 -19.40 -17.08
C GLN A 495 15.07 -19.32 -15.56
N LEU A 496 14.48 -18.24 -15.05
CA LEU A 496 14.25 -18.00 -13.63
C LEU A 496 12.84 -18.41 -13.20
N HIS A 497 11.85 -18.38 -14.10
CA HIS A 497 10.52 -18.92 -13.84
C HIS A 497 10.59 -20.42 -13.48
N GLY A 498 9.99 -20.79 -12.35
CA GLY A 498 10.00 -22.16 -11.82
C GLY A 498 11.29 -22.56 -11.12
N LYS A 499 12.32 -21.70 -11.07
CA LYS A 499 13.57 -21.99 -10.32
C LYS A 499 13.33 -21.85 -8.81
N ALA A 500 13.85 -22.80 -8.03
CA ALA A 500 13.76 -22.75 -6.57
C ALA A 500 14.48 -21.52 -5.99
N ILE A 501 13.84 -20.83 -5.05
CA ILE A 501 14.41 -19.62 -4.44
C ILE A 501 15.61 -19.97 -3.55
N SER A 502 16.79 -19.45 -3.92
CA SER A 502 18.06 -19.80 -3.30
C SER A 502 18.33 -19.02 -2.01
N ILE A 503 17.93 -17.75 -1.93
CA ILE A 503 18.03 -16.92 -0.70
C ILE A 503 16.81 -16.01 -0.55
N LEU A 504 16.22 -15.97 0.64
CA LEU A 504 15.21 -15.00 1.06
C LEU A 504 15.92 -13.78 1.69
N LEU A 505 16.01 -12.65 0.96
CA LEU A 505 16.70 -11.45 1.45
C LEU A 505 15.80 -10.57 2.33
N HIS A 506 14.53 -10.44 1.96
CA HIS A 506 13.51 -9.78 2.77
C HIS A 506 12.19 -10.56 2.69
N PRO A 507 11.44 -10.67 3.80
CA PRO A 507 10.27 -11.54 3.90
C PRO A 507 9.04 -10.97 3.21
N LEU A 508 8.13 -11.88 2.86
CA LEU A 508 6.82 -11.54 2.32
C LEU A 508 5.91 -11.03 3.45
N VAL A 509 5.37 -9.82 3.31
CA VAL A 509 4.43 -9.18 4.25
C VAL A 509 3.03 -9.17 3.65
N MET A 510 2.16 -10.04 4.17
CA MET A 510 0.77 -10.20 3.74
C MET A 510 -0.19 -9.71 4.81
N VAL A 511 -1.31 -9.17 4.37
CA VAL A 511 -2.31 -8.58 5.26
C VAL A 511 -3.71 -9.02 4.86
N TYR A 512 -4.48 -9.40 5.86
CA TYR A 512 -5.86 -9.85 5.72
C TYR A 512 -6.80 -8.93 6.50
N GLY A 513 -7.96 -8.65 5.91
CA GLY A 513 -9.02 -7.88 6.53
C GLY A 513 -8.88 -6.36 6.51
N THR A 514 -9.83 -5.70 7.15
CA THR A 514 -10.05 -4.24 7.17
C THR A 514 -9.85 -3.62 8.56
N GLU A 515 -9.79 -2.29 8.67
CA GLU A 515 -9.68 -1.60 9.97
C GLU A 515 -10.94 -1.71 10.84
N ASP A 516 -12.10 -2.04 10.26
CA ASP A 516 -13.27 -2.42 11.05
C ASP A 516 -13.07 -3.76 11.76
N GLY A 517 -12.11 -4.57 11.29
CA GLY A 517 -11.81 -5.90 11.81
C GLY A 517 -12.65 -6.99 11.17
N LYS A 518 -12.83 -6.95 9.85
CA LYS A 518 -13.63 -7.87 9.03
C LYS A 518 -12.84 -8.31 7.80
N ASP A 519 -13.44 -9.14 6.94
CA ASP A 519 -12.96 -9.45 5.56
C ASP A 519 -11.58 -10.16 5.51
N TYR A 520 -11.29 -11.00 6.51
CA TYR A 520 -9.99 -11.70 6.64
C TYR A 520 -9.77 -12.85 5.65
N ASP A 521 -10.68 -13.03 4.70
CA ASP A 521 -10.50 -13.79 3.46
C ASP A 521 -9.70 -13.00 2.40
N GLN A 522 -9.79 -11.66 2.42
CA GLN A 522 -9.18 -10.80 1.40
C GLN A 522 -7.68 -10.55 1.67
N GLN A 523 -6.83 -11.12 0.81
CA GLN A 523 -5.37 -11.06 0.92
C GLN A 523 -4.74 -9.90 0.13
N ARG A 524 -4.18 -8.92 0.85
CA ARG A 524 -3.31 -7.86 0.33
C ARG A 524 -1.84 -8.19 0.61
N VAL A 525 -0.94 -7.64 -0.21
CA VAL A 525 0.52 -7.69 0.02
C VAL A 525 0.97 -6.26 0.25
N TRP A 526 1.70 -6.00 1.34
CA TRP A 526 2.32 -4.70 1.61
C TRP A 526 3.80 -4.67 1.22
N ALA A 527 4.49 -5.80 1.32
CA ALA A 527 5.83 -5.96 0.77
C ALA A 527 5.96 -7.36 0.18
N PRO A 528 6.24 -7.52 -1.14
CA PRO A 528 6.63 -8.81 -1.68
C PRO A 528 7.98 -9.24 -1.07
N ALA A 529 8.22 -10.55 -1.00
CA ALA A 529 9.53 -11.06 -0.61
C ALA A 529 10.57 -10.68 -1.68
N GLU A 530 11.68 -10.09 -1.23
CA GLU A 530 12.83 -9.86 -2.10
C GLU A 530 13.73 -11.09 -2.03
N VAL A 531 13.95 -11.72 -3.18
CA VAL A 531 14.58 -13.04 -3.28
C VAL A 531 15.81 -12.98 -4.18
N TRP A 532 16.83 -13.77 -3.85
CA TRP A 532 17.95 -14.00 -4.76
C TRP A 532 17.90 -15.43 -5.30
N LEU A 533 18.18 -15.51 -6.59
CA LEU A 533 18.21 -16.70 -7.41
C LEU A 533 19.57 -16.72 -8.10
N ASP A 534 20.17 -17.89 -8.23
CA ASP A 534 21.26 -18.09 -9.17
C ASP A 534 20.79 -17.73 -10.59
N SER A 535 21.43 -16.73 -11.22
CA SER A 535 21.23 -16.37 -12.63
C SER A 535 22.43 -16.71 -13.50
N SER A 536 23.34 -17.57 -13.02
CA SER A 536 24.33 -18.19 -13.90
C SER A 536 23.64 -19.22 -14.80
N ARG A 537 24.07 -19.29 -16.06
CA ARG A 537 23.56 -20.31 -16.98
C ARG A 537 24.00 -21.68 -16.50
N LYS A 538 23.06 -22.62 -16.36
CA LYS A 538 23.42 -24.04 -16.35
C LYS A 538 24.27 -24.31 -17.61
N PRO A 539 25.41 -25.00 -17.52
CA PRO A 539 26.07 -25.50 -18.72
C PRO A 539 25.08 -26.39 -19.47
N SER A 540 24.89 -26.11 -20.75
CA SER A 540 24.09 -26.96 -21.64
C SER A 540 24.74 -28.34 -21.71
N ALA A 541 24.02 -29.36 -21.25
CA ALA A 541 24.43 -30.76 -21.26
C ALA A 541 24.40 -31.36 -22.69
#